data_AF-A0A660RBI3-F1
#
_entry.id   AF-A0A660RBI3-F1
#
_cell.length_a   1.000
_cell.length_b   1.000
_cell.length_c   1.000
_cell.angle_alpha   90.00
_cell.angle_beta   90.00
_cell.angle_gamma   90.00
#
_symmetry.space_group_name_H-M   'P 1'
#
loop_
_entity.id
_entity.type
_entity.pdbx_description
1 polymer ?
#
loop_
_entity_poly.entity_id
_entity_poly.type
_entity_poly.pdbx_seq_one_letter_code
_entity_poly.pdbx_strand_id
1 'polypeptide(L)'
;VLDENLGIGTTRRGIGPSYIDRVARIGIRIEDLEDEGHLLSKLKKSAFLKERVFGLKIEIEKILKNLTSFFEEISENVIDTLGFKKTLRESSVLFEGTQGVLLDLDAGTYPFVTATNCSSTGVQTGVGFPVEIDEVVGVFKAYTTRVGEGPFPTEEKGEMGEELRRRGKEYGATTGRPRRCGWLDLPLLRYAVEVSGASALALTKVDVLSGMERIKVCVSYRMKGKIVSVPASLKNLENVEPVYEEIRGWKSLNTREFDRFLDFIEREVGCKIKYISTGPGVDEIVEIGG
;
A
#
# COMPACT_ATOMS: atom_id res chain seq x y z
N VAL A 1 -21.79 2.34 7.58
CA VAL A 1 -22.50 3.26 6.66
C VAL A 1 -21.80 3.43 5.30
N LEU A 2 -20.76 4.26 5.14
CA LEU A 2 -20.18 4.52 3.81
C LEU A 2 -19.54 3.28 3.15
N ASP A 3 -18.68 2.57 3.88
CA ASP A 3 -18.02 1.36 3.36
C ASP A 3 -19.00 0.20 3.07
N GLU A 4 -20.01 0.02 3.92
CA GLU A 4 -21.04 -1.02 3.76
C GLU A 4 -21.88 -0.83 2.49
N ASN A 5 -22.13 0.43 2.12
CA ASN A 5 -22.92 0.75 0.92
C ASN A 5 -22.08 0.77 -0.36
N LEU A 6 -20.77 1.06 -0.26
CA LEU A 6 -19.88 1.19 -1.43
C LEU A 6 -19.14 -0.10 -1.78
N GLY A 7 -19.09 -1.09 -0.88
CA GLY A 7 -18.48 -2.39 -1.16
C GLY A 7 -16.97 -2.33 -1.44
N ILE A 8 -16.28 -1.30 -0.94
CA ILE A 8 -14.83 -1.13 -1.15
C ILE A 8 -14.03 -2.14 -0.30
N GLY A 9 -14.55 -2.49 0.88
CA GLY A 9 -13.88 -3.43 1.79
C GLY A 9 -12.82 -2.73 2.64
N THR A 10 -13.10 -1.51 3.11
CA THR A 10 -12.14 -0.72 3.90
C THR A 10 -11.78 -1.40 5.23
N THR A 11 -10.73 -0.88 5.89
CA THR A 11 -10.35 -1.28 7.25
C THR A 11 -11.34 -0.83 8.33
N ARG A 12 -12.35 -0.03 7.97
CA ARG A 12 -13.35 0.56 8.88
C ARG A 12 -12.74 1.41 10.00
N ARG A 13 -11.55 1.98 9.77
CA ARG A 13 -10.84 2.88 10.70
C ARG A 13 -11.12 4.36 10.49
N GLY A 14 -12.06 4.72 9.61
CA GLY A 14 -12.43 6.12 9.37
C GLY A 14 -11.49 6.90 8.45
N ILE A 15 -10.57 6.23 7.73
CA ILE A 15 -9.61 6.89 6.82
C ILE A 15 -10.33 7.70 5.73
N GLY A 16 -11.21 7.07 4.95
CA GLY A 16 -11.98 7.74 3.89
C GLY A 16 -12.77 8.95 4.40
N PRO A 17 -13.64 8.81 5.40
CA PRO A 17 -14.37 9.94 6.01
C PRO A 17 -13.46 11.09 6.48
N SER A 18 -12.30 10.78 7.06
CA SER A 18 -11.36 11.82 7.52
C SER A 18 -10.77 12.60 6.34
N TYR A 19 -10.45 11.92 5.24
CA TYR A 19 -9.96 12.57 4.02
C TYR A 19 -11.07 13.34 3.28
N ILE A 20 -12.33 12.91 3.36
CA ILE A 20 -13.48 13.70 2.90
C ILE A 20 -13.55 15.02 3.68
N ASP A 21 -13.46 14.99 5.02
CA ASP A 21 -13.46 16.19 5.86
C ASP A 21 -12.28 17.12 5.54
N ARG A 22 -11.09 16.58 5.24
CA ARG A 22 -9.91 17.34 4.79
C ARG A 22 -10.21 18.13 3.51
N VAL A 23 -10.70 17.47 2.47
CA VAL A 23 -11.00 18.13 1.18
C VAL A 23 -12.18 19.10 1.30
N ALA A 24 -13.18 18.76 2.11
CA ALA A 24 -14.30 19.64 2.43
C ALA A 24 -13.89 20.86 3.28
N ARG A 25 -12.67 20.89 3.82
CA ARG A 25 -12.12 21.96 4.69
C ARG A 25 -12.90 22.12 5.99
N ILE A 26 -13.46 21.01 6.49
CA ILE A 26 -14.18 20.93 7.77
C ILE A 26 -13.48 20.01 8.78
N GLY A 27 -12.34 19.43 8.38
CA GLY A 27 -11.53 18.57 9.23
C GLY A 27 -10.94 19.30 10.45
N ILE A 28 -10.67 18.51 11.48
CA ILE A 28 -9.92 18.90 12.67
C ILE A 28 -8.48 18.42 12.47
N ARG A 29 -7.52 19.32 12.68
CA ARG A 29 -6.07 19.13 12.53
C ARG A 29 -5.41 19.16 13.91
N ILE A 30 -4.18 18.67 14.02
CA ILE A 30 -3.42 18.64 15.29
C ILE A 30 -3.32 20.03 15.93
N GLU A 31 -3.08 21.08 15.13
CA GLU A 31 -3.03 22.48 15.60
C GLU A 31 -4.33 22.96 16.27
N ASP A 32 -5.49 22.37 15.93
CA ASP A 32 -6.76 22.76 16.56
C ASP A 32 -6.88 22.23 18.00
N LEU A 33 -6.06 21.25 18.40
CA LEU A 33 -6.13 20.62 19.72
C LEU A 33 -5.42 21.47 20.80
N GLU A 34 -4.64 22.48 20.40
CA GLU A 34 -3.94 23.40 21.30
C GLU A 34 -4.89 24.31 22.10
N ASP A 35 -6.04 24.67 21.52
CA ASP A 35 -7.07 25.51 22.14
C ASP A 35 -8.38 24.73 22.27
N GLU A 36 -8.71 24.34 23.50
CA GLU A 36 -9.92 23.56 23.80
C GLU A 36 -11.21 24.27 23.34
N GLY A 37 -11.28 25.60 23.46
CA GLY A 37 -12.43 26.39 23.04
C GLY A 37 -12.59 26.41 21.53
N HIS A 38 -11.48 26.51 20.80
CA HIS A 38 -11.43 26.40 19.35
C HIS A 38 -11.83 25.00 18.89
N LEU A 39 -11.26 23.96 19.49
CA LEU A 39 -11.58 22.55 19.24
C LEU A 39 -13.07 22.27 19.44
N LEU A 40 -13.65 22.72 20.56
CA LEU A 40 -15.07 22.57 20.87
C LEU A 40 -15.96 23.23 19.80
N SER A 41 -15.59 24.43 19.34
CA SER A 41 -16.30 25.14 18.27
C SER A 41 -16.30 24.34 16.96
N LYS A 42 -15.15 23.78 16.57
CA LYS A 42 -15.05 22.93 15.37
C LYS A 42 -15.80 21.61 15.52
N LEU A 43 -15.71 20.96 16.69
CA LEU A 43 -16.43 19.72 16.99
C LEU A 43 -17.94 19.91 16.89
N LYS A 44 -18.50 21.01 17.44
CA LYS A 44 -19.94 21.31 17.33
C LYS A 44 -20.41 21.43 15.88
N LYS A 45 -19.65 22.13 15.03
CA LYS A 45 -19.95 22.26 13.59
C LYS A 45 -19.86 20.92 12.87
N SER A 46 -18.80 20.16 13.12
CA SER A 46 -18.58 18.84 12.52
C SER A 46 -19.67 17.85 12.94
N ALA A 47 -20.02 17.84 14.23
CA ALA A 47 -21.09 17.01 14.78
C ALA A 47 -22.42 17.33 14.10
N PHE A 48 -22.83 18.59 14.09
CA PHE A 48 -24.07 19.03 13.44
C PHE A 48 -24.20 18.54 11.98
N LEU A 49 -23.12 18.63 11.20
CA LEU A 49 -23.11 18.13 9.82
C LEU A 49 -23.24 16.61 9.76
N LYS A 50 -22.43 15.89 10.55
CA LYS A 50 -22.39 14.42 10.55
C LYS A 50 -23.69 13.80 11.05
N GLU A 51 -24.31 14.38 12.07
CA GLU A 51 -25.61 13.93 12.59
C GLU A 51 -26.71 14.14 11.54
N ARG A 52 -26.71 15.25 10.81
CA ARG A 52 -27.70 15.50 9.74
C ARG A 52 -27.50 14.64 8.50
N VAL A 53 -26.25 14.48 8.05
CA VAL A 53 -25.94 13.78 6.79
C VAL A 53 -25.99 12.26 6.98
N PHE A 54 -25.53 11.77 8.13
CA PHE A 54 -25.37 10.33 8.36
C PHE A 54 -26.29 9.76 9.46
N GLY A 55 -27.11 10.60 10.12
CA GLY A 55 -27.99 10.16 11.20
C GLY A 55 -27.22 9.65 12.43
N LEU A 56 -25.98 10.07 12.60
CA LEU A 56 -25.14 9.67 13.74
C LEU A 56 -25.59 10.40 15.00
N LYS A 57 -25.26 9.84 16.17
CA LYS A 57 -25.30 10.53 17.46
C LYS A 57 -23.87 10.77 17.91
N ILE A 58 -23.49 12.02 18.14
CA ILE A 58 -22.11 12.39 18.45
C ILE A 58 -22.02 12.92 19.88
N GLU A 59 -21.28 12.20 20.73
CA GLU A 59 -20.99 12.61 22.11
C GLU A 59 -19.81 13.60 22.12
N ILE A 60 -20.10 14.88 21.92
CA ILE A 60 -19.07 15.93 21.76
C ILE A 60 -18.15 16.00 22.99
N GLU A 61 -18.70 15.95 24.19
CA GLU A 61 -17.93 16.07 25.45
C GLU A 61 -16.92 14.91 25.59
N LYS A 62 -17.32 13.70 25.19
CA LYS A 62 -16.45 12.52 25.20
C LYS A 62 -15.33 12.64 24.17
N ILE A 63 -15.65 13.11 22.96
CA ILE A 63 -14.66 13.31 21.90
C ILE A 63 -13.66 14.40 22.30
N LEU A 64 -14.16 15.53 22.83
CA LEU A 64 -13.32 16.63 23.30
C LEU A 64 -12.33 16.13 24.35
N LYS A 65 -12.82 15.45 25.40
CA LYS A 65 -11.96 14.89 26.45
C LYS A 65 -10.88 13.96 25.90
N ASN A 66 -11.25 13.07 24.98
CA ASN A 66 -10.30 12.13 24.38
C ASN A 66 -9.24 12.85 23.54
N LEU A 67 -9.62 13.86 22.75
CA LEU A 67 -8.69 14.61 21.91
C LEU A 67 -7.75 15.49 22.75
N THR A 68 -8.25 16.15 23.79
CA THR A 68 -7.40 16.93 24.72
C THR A 68 -6.40 16.03 25.43
N SER A 69 -6.84 14.89 25.99
CA SER A 69 -5.93 13.92 26.63
C SER A 69 -4.90 13.36 25.66
N PHE A 70 -5.29 13.08 24.41
CA PHE A 70 -4.36 12.63 23.38
C PHE A 70 -3.34 13.72 23.03
N PHE A 71 -3.77 14.98 22.94
CA PHE A 71 -2.86 16.10 22.65
C PHE A 71 -1.83 16.29 23.75
N GLU A 72 -2.22 16.17 25.02
CA GLU A 72 -1.29 16.23 26.16
C GLU A 72 -0.13 15.22 26.00
N GLU A 73 -0.42 14.00 25.53
CA GLU A 73 0.58 12.95 25.32
C GLU A 73 1.55 13.22 24.15
N ILE A 74 1.09 13.94 23.11
CA ILE A 74 1.87 14.12 21.88
C ILE A 74 2.40 15.53 21.66
N SER A 75 1.97 16.51 22.47
CA SER A 75 2.22 17.95 22.24
C SER A 75 3.70 18.29 22.04
N GLU A 76 4.60 17.67 22.80
CA GLU A 76 6.05 17.86 22.68
C GLU A 76 6.65 17.35 21.35
N ASN A 77 5.92 16.47 20.65
CA ASN A 77 6.32 15.92 19.35
C ASN A 77 5.73 16.69 18.16
N VAL A 78 4.89 17.69 18.41
CA VAL A 78 4.28 18.50 17.35
C VAL A 78 5.31 19.50 16.85
N ILE A 79 5.69 19.37 15.59
CA ILE A 79 6.63 20.26 14.92
C ILE A 79 5.95 20.98 13.76
N ASP A 80 6.41 22.19 13.48
CA ASP A 80 5.96 22.95 12.33
C ASP A 80 6.66 22.49 11.03
N THR A 81 6.10 22.91 9.89
CA THR A 81 6.60 22.57 8.56
C THR A 81 8.05 23.01 8.31
N LEU A 82 8.47 24.16 8.83
CA LEU A 82 9.84 24.66 8.67
C LEU A 82 10.81 23.90 9.58
N GLY A 83 10.38 23.54 10.78
CA GLY A 83 11.11 22.63 11.67
C GLY A 83 11.40 21.30 10.98
N PHE A 84 10.38 20.67 10.38
CA PHE A 84 10.58 19.43 9.61
C PHE A 84 11.50 19.61 8.40
N LYS A 85 11.35 20.72 7.66
CA LYS A 85 12.23 21.04 6.52
C LYS A 85 13.70 21.22 6.93
N LYS A 86 13.97 21.73 8.14
CA LYS A 86 15.32 21.81 8.69
C LYS A 86 15.88 20.42 8.95
N THR A 87 15.10 19.52 9.57
CA THR A 87 15.50 18.12 9.81
C THR A 87 15.89 17.41 8.51
N LEU A 88 15.14 17.59 7.42
CA LEU A 88 15.47 16.99 6.12
C LEU A 88 16.81 17.47 5.54
N ARG A 89 17.30 18.64 5.93
CA ARG A 89 18.60 19.17 5.46
C ARG A 89 19.78 18.74 6.32
N GLU A 90 19.52 18.44 7.58
CA GLU A 90 20.57 18.19 8.58
C GLU A 90 20.76 16.70 8.86
N SER A 91 19.85 15.84 8.40
CA SER A 91 19.81 14.42 8.74
C SER A 91 19.39 13.56 7.56
N SER A 92 19.76 12.28 7.59
CA SER A 92 19.16 11.25 6.73
C SER A 92 17.76 10.91 7.24
N VAL A 93 16.76 10.96 6.35
CA VAL A 93 15.36 10.67 6.68
C VAL A 93 14.84 9.53 5.80
N LEU A 94 14.25 8.53 6.45
CA LEU A 94 13.54 7.45 5.77
C LEU A 94 12.04 7.74 5.79
N PHE A 95 11.42 7.83 4.61
CA PHE A 95 9.97 7.91 4.48
C PHE A 95 9.37 6.49 4.40
N GLU A 96 8.62 6.09 5.42
CA GLU A 96 7.90 4.82 5.40
C GLU A 96 6.55 4.98 4.66
N GLY A 97 6.43 4.34 3.50
CA GLY A 97 5.23 4.39 2.68
C GLY A 97 4.06 3.57 3.27
N THR A 98 2.85 4.09 3.12
CA THR A 98 1.61 3.34 3.37
C THR A 98 0.50 3.86 2.44
N GLN A 99 -0.30 3.04 1.76
CA GLN A 99 -0.22 1.61 1.54
C GLN A 99 0.74 1.29 0.37
N GLY A 100 0.31 0.55 -0.66
CA GLY A 100 1.08 0.29 -1.88
C GLY A 100 0.45 0.96 -3.11
N VAL A 101 1.21 1.07 -4.20
CA VAL A 101 0.83 1.82 -5.41
C VAL A 101 -0.55 1.44 -5.96
N LEU A 102 -0.90 0.14 -5.97
CA LEU A 102 -2.19 -0.32 -6.51
C LEU A 102 -3.41 0.06 -5.63
N LEU A 103 -3.16 0.58 -4.42
CA LEU A 103 -4.14 1.15 -3.52
C LEU A 103 -4.06 2.68 -3.46
N ASP A 104 -3.19 3.32 -4.24
CA ASP A 104 -3.10 4.78 -4.34
C ASP A 104 -4.43 5.37 -4.84
N LEU A 105 -4.85 6.52 -4.32
CA LEU A 105 -6.10 7.17 -4.70
C LEU A 105 -6.17 7.49 -6.20
N ASP A 106 -5.06 7.95 -6.78
CA ASP A 106 -4.98 8.46 -8.15
C ASP A 106 -4.41 7.41 -9.11
N ALA A 107 -3.44 6.62 -8.65
CA ALA A 107 -2.74 5.61 -9.45
C ALA A 107 -3.16 4.16 -9.17
N GLY A 108 -4.08 3.94 -8.22
CA GLY A 108 -4.50 2.59 -7.86
C GLY A 108 -5.70 2.07 -8.67
N THR A 109 -6.19 0.90 -8.26
CA THR A 109 -7.38 0.25 -8.85
C THR A 109 -8.70 0.91 -8.43
N TYR A 110 -8.85 2.22 -8.68
CA TYR A 110 -10.02 2.99 -8.26
C TYR A 110 -11.34 2.37 -8.77
N PRO A 111 -12.38 2.20 -7.91
CA PRO A 111 -12.54 2.78 -6.58
C PRO A 111 -11.99 1.93 -5.42
N PHE A 112 -11.37 0.77 -5.70
CA PHE A 112 -10.90 -0.17 -4.68
C PHE A 112 -9.50 0.20 -4.16
N VAL A 113 -9.41 1.42 -3.65
CA VAL A 113 -8.17 2.10 -3.23
C VAL A 113 -8.35 2.70 -1.85
N THR A 114 -7.26 3.17 -1.25
CA THR A 114 -7.33 4.04 -0.07
C THR A 114 -7.68 5.47 -0.49
N ALA A 115 -7.79 6.37 0.48
CA ALA A 115 -8.10 7.78 0.26
C ALA A 115 -6.85 8.68 0.15
N THR A 116 -5.66 8.08 -0.03
CA THR A 116 -4.38 8.80 0.04
C THR A 116 -3.46 8.41 -1.12
N ASN A 117 -2.43 9.22 -1.36
CA ASN A 117 -1.33 8.85 -2.23
C ASN A 117 -0.39 7.89 -1.47
N CYS A 118 0.00 6.80 -2.12
CA CYS A 118 0.74 5.67 -1.55
C CYS A 118 2.06 5.38 -2.28
N SER A 119 2.41 6.23 -3.26
CA SER A 119 3.71 6.20 -3.92
C SER A 119 4.60 7.34 -3.42
N SER A 120 5.77 7.53 -4.03
CA SER A 120 6.68 8.65 -3.75
C SER A 120 6.02 10.02 -3.87
N THR A 121 4.95 10.14 -4.67
CA THR A 121 4.14 11.37 -4.77
C THR A 121 3.47 11.76 -3.46
N GLY A 122 3.22 10.79 -2.57
CA GLY A 122 2.65 11.00 -1.24
C GLY A 122 3.56 11.75 -0.27
N VAL A 123 4.88 11.77 -0.51
CA VAL A 123 5.84 12.47 0.35
C VAL A 123 5.56 13.96 0.33
N GLN A 124 5.57 14.56 -0.86
CA GLN A 124 5.41 16.01 -1.01
C GLN A 124 4.01 16.49 -0.63
N THR A 125 2.96 15.72 -0.96
CA THR A 125 1.57 16.04 -0.57
C THR A 125 1.31 15.86 0.92
N GLY A 126 2.08 14.99 1.58
CA GLY A 126 2.05 14.77 3.03
C GLY A 126 2.71 15.90 3.83
N VAL A 127 3.84 16.41 3.34
CA VAL A 127 4.63 17.42 4.07
C VAL A 127 4.32 18.87 3.65
N GLY A 128 3.72 19.06 2.47
CA GLY A 128 3.25 20.37 2.00
C GLY A 128 4.32 21.25 1.37
N PHE A 129 5.48 20.69 1.01
CA PHE A 129 6.55 21.38 0.29
C PHE A 129 7.37 20.41 -0.58
N PRO A 130 8.13 20.91 -1.58
CA PRO A 130 8.99 20.05 -2.39
C PRO A 130 10.08 19.36 -1.57
N VAL A 131 10.25 18.06 -1.79
CA VAL A 131 11.28 17.22 -1.16
C VAL A 131 12.08 16.56 -2.27
N GLU A 132 13.40 16.71 -2.21
CA GLU A 132 14.33 15.94 -3.04
C GLU A 132 14.45 14.54 -2.43
N ILE A 133 14.24 13.51 -3.25
CA ILE A 133 14.27 12.11 -2.83
C ILE A 133 15.47 11.47 -3.51
N ASP A 134 16.41 10.98 -2.71
CA ASP A 134 17.66 10.39 -3.22
C ASP A 134 17.45 8.99 -3.82
N GLU A 135 16.63 8.16 -3.17
CA GLU A 135 16.36 6.78 -3.57
C GLU A 135 14.90 6.41 -3.26
N VAL A 136 14.24 5.69 -4.20
CA VAL A 136 12.92 5.11 -3.98
C VAL A 136 13.03 3.59 -4.10
N VAL A 137 12.82 2.90 -2.97
CA VAL A 137 12.85 1.43 -2.91
C VAL A 137 11.44 0.86 -3.04
N GLY A 138 11.16 0.20 -4.17
CA GLY A 138 9.90 -0.50 -4.40
C GLY A 138 9.87 -1.85 -3.68
N VAL A 139 9.02 -2.00 -2.66
CA VAL A 139 8.86 -3.25 -1.92
C VAL A 139 7.75 -4.10 -2.53
N PHE A 140 8.07 -5.33 -2.92
CA PHE A 140 7.09 -6.28 -3.46
C PHE A 140 7.31 -7.68 -2.92
N LYS A 141 6.29 -8.54 -3.04
CA LYS A 141 6.36 -9.95 -2.65
C LYS A 141 6.64 -10.81 -3.87
N ALA A 142 7.25 -11.97 -3.65
CA ALA A 142 7.46 -12.99 -4.69
C ALA A 142 6.18 -13.53 -5.33
N TYR A 143 5.02 -13.23 -4.73
CA TYR A 143 3.67 -13.56 -5.20
C TYR A 143 2.72 -12.41 -4.79
N THR A 144 1.55 -12.32 -5.40
CA THR A 144 0.66 -11.17 -5.21
C THR A 144 -0.39 -11.48 -4.15
N THR A 145 -0.74 -10.48 -3.33
CA THR A 145 -1.81 -10.59 -2.33
C THR A 145 -2.69 -9.37 -2.31
N ARG A 146 -4.00 -9.55 -2.11
CA ARG A 146 -4.97 -8.46 -1.96
C ARG A 146 -5.86 -8.68 -0.74
N VAL A 147 -6.12 -7.60 0.00
CA VAL A 147 -7.17 -7.54 1.02
C VAL A 147 -8.28 -6.64 0.48
N GLY A 148 -9.52 -7.10 0.60
CA GLY A 148 -10.68 -6.37 0.10
C GLY A 148 -11.05 -6.71 -1.34
N GLU A 149 -12.04 -5.99 -1.85
CA GLU A 149 -12.64 -6.20 -3.16
C GLU A 149 -11.78 -5.62 -4.29
N GLY A 150 -12.20 -5.86 -5.53
CA GLY A 150 -11.59 -5.33 -6.74
C GLY A 150 -10.82 -6.36 -7.57
N PRO A 151 -10.36 -5.97 -8.78
CA PRO A 151 -9.77 -6.89 -9.74
C PRO A 151 -8.45 -7.47 -9.23
N PHE A 152 -8.23 -8.75 -9.51
CA PHE A 152 -6.98 -9.43 -9.19
C PHE A 152 -6.72 -10.48 -10.28
N PRO A 153 -6.06 -10.08 -11.38
CA PRO A 153 -5.92 -10.92 -12.58
C PRO A 153 -5.25 -12.27 -12.30
N THR A 154 -4.24 -12.29 -11.43
CA THR A 154 -3.46 -13.48 -11.12
C THR A 154 -3.97 -14.26 -9.89
N GLU A 155 -5.18 -13.94 -9.41
CA GLU A 155 -5.76 -14.64 -8.26
C GLU A 155 -5.89 -16.15 -8.51
N GLU A 156 -5.35 -16.94 -7.59
CA GLU A 156 -5.53 -18.38 -7.56
C GLU A 156 -6.67 -18.71 -6.58
N LYS A 157 -7.82 -19.16 -7.09
CA LYS A 157 -9.02 -19.45 -6.27
C LYS A 157 -9.08 -20.89 -5.75
N GLY A 158 -8.14 -21.75 -6.17
CA GLY A 158 -8.08 -23.16 -5.80
C GLY A 158 -7.03 -23.47 -4.72
N GLU A 159 -6.58 -24.72 -4.69
CA GLU A 159 -5.61 -25.24 -3.73
C GLU A 159 -4.32 -24.42 -3.68
N MET A 160 -3.84 -23.95 -4.84
CA MET A 160 -2.62 -23.13 -4.92
C MET A 160 -2.76 -21.80 -4.17
N GLY A 161 -3.91 -21.15 -4.24
CA GLY A 161 -4.16 -19.90 -3.51
C GLY A 161 -4.18 -20.11 -2.00
N GLU A 162 -4.79 -21.21 -1.54
CA GLU A 162 -4.79 -21.58 -0.12
C GLU A 162 -3.39 -21.98 0.36
N GLU A 163 -2.60 -22.67 -0.48
CA GLU A 163 -1.23 -23.05 -0.16
C GLU A 163 -0.32 -21.82 -0.01
N LEU A 164 -0.38 -20.88 -0.95
CA LEU A 164 0.33 -19.59 -0.85
C LEU A 164 -0.09 -18.83 0.41
N ARG A 165 -1.40 -18.79 0.72
CA ARG A 165 -1.92 -18.13 1.92
C ARG A 165 -1.36 -18.77 3.19
N ARG A 166 -1.41 -20.10 3.29
CA ARG A 166 -0.95 -20.88 4.46
C ARG A 166 0.55 -20.71 4.67
N ARG A 167 1.36 -20.91 3.63
CA ARG A 167 2.82 -20.77 3.70
C ARG A 167 3.24 -19.34 4.03
N GLY A 168 2.59 -18.35 3.42
CA GLY A 168 2.88 -16.94 3.62
C GLY A 168 2.25 -16.30 4.86
N LYS A 169 1.46 -17.05 5.64
CA LYS A 169 0.64 -16.54 6.76
C LYS A 169 -0.17 -15.30 6.36
N GLU A 170 -0.83 -15.37 5.21
CA GLU A 170 -1.48 -14.21 4.58
C GLU A 170 -2.85 -13.91 5.17
N TYR A 171 -2.81 -13.27 6.34
CA TYR A 171 -3.97 -12.71 7.03
C TYR A 171 -3.74 -11.22 7.30
N GLY A 172 -4.81 -10.43 7.28
CA GLY A 172 -4.72 -8.99 7.54
C GLY A 172 -4.28 -8.72 8.99
N ALA A 173 -3.17 -7.98 9.16
CA ALA A 173 -2.63 -7.69 10.50
C ALA A 173 -3.63 -6.99 11.44
N THR A 174 -4.48 -6.11 10.89
CA THR A 174 -5.46 -5.36 11.68
C THR A 174 -6.79 -6.09 11.88
N THR A 175 -7.25 -6.86 10.88
CA THR A 175 -8.61 -7.39 10.83
C THR A 175 -8.68 -8.91 10.95
N GLY A 176 -7.56 -9.62 10.82
CA GLY A 176 -7.50 -11.08 10.74
C GLY A 176 -8.09 -11.68 9.46
N ARG A 177 -8.59 -10.86 8.52
CA ARG A 177 -9.24 -11.36 7.29
C ARG A 177 -8.24 -12.10 6.40
N PRO A 178 -8.60 -13.25 5.82
CA PRO A 178 -7.73 -13.95 4.88
C PRO A 178 -7.47 -13.08 3.65
N ARG A 179 -6.22 -13.05 3.17
CA ARG A 179 -5.89 -12.36 1.92
C ARG A 179 -6.16 -13.26 0.72
N ARG A 180 -6.65 -12.68 -0.37
CA ARG A 180 -6.63 -13.30 -1.69
C ARG A 180 -5.17 -13.42 -2.11
N CYS A 181 -4.78 -14.57 -2.65
CA CYS A 181 -3.40 -14.86 -3.04
C CYS A 181 -3.36 -15.28 -4.52
N GLY A 182 -2.26 -14.98 -5.19
CA GLY A 182 -2.09 -15.23 -6.61
C GLY A 182 -0.63 -15.10 -7.02
N TRP A 183 -0.33 -15.45 -8.26
CA TRP A 183 1.04 -15.41 -8.77
C TRP A 183 1.57 -13.98 -8.91
N LEU A 184 2.90 -13.86 -9.04
CA LEU A 184 3.56 -12.59 -9.32
C LEU A 184 3.04 -12.00 -10.64
N ASP A 185 2.74 -10.71 -10.61
CA ASP A 185 2.18 -9.95 -11.73
C ASP A 185 3.17 -8.89 -12.20
N LEU A 186 3.94 -9.22 -13.25
CA LEU A 186 4.96 -8.33 -13.79
C LEU A 186 4.39 -7.09 -14.50
N PRO A 187 3.27 -7.17 -15.25
CA PRO A 187 2.59 -5.98 -15.72
C PRO A 187 2.33 -4.95 -14.61
N LEU A 188 1.72 -5.38 -13.50
CA LEU A 188 1.43 -4.47 -12.39
C LEU A 188 2.69 -4.03 -11.64
N LEU A 189 3.72 -4.87 -11.53
CA LEU A 189 4.99 -4.49 -10.95
C LEU A 189 5.70 -3.41 -11.79
N ARG A 190 5.77 -3.57 -13.11
CA ARG A 190 6.28 -2.55 -14.04
C ARG A 190 5.54 -1.22 -13.87
N TYR A 191 4.21 -1.28 -13.83
CA TYR A 191 3.38 -0.10 -13.59
C TYR A 191 3.72 0.57 -12.26
N ALA A 192 3.85 -0.21 -11.18
CA ALA A 192 4.17 0.32 -9.87
C ALA A 192 5.57 0.96 -9.83
N VAL A 193 6.56 0.36 -10.49
CA VAL A 193 7.91 0.91 -10.60
C VAL A 193 7.92 2.24 -11.33
N GLU A 194 7.27 2.30 -12.50
CA GLU A 194 7.19 3.53 -13.30
C GLU A 194 6.49 4.66 -12.54
N VAL A 195 5.31 4.38 -11.98
CA VAL A 195 4.50 5.40 -11.28
C VAL A 195 5.17 5.91 -10.02
N SER A 196 5.87 5.05 -9.28
CA SER A 196 6.56 5.46 -8.06
C SER A 196 7.95 6.05 -8.32
N GLY A 197 8.49 5.91 -9.53
CA GLY A 197 9.88 6.27 -9.81
C GLY A 197 10.87 5.42 -9.03
N ALA A 198 10.57 4.13 -8.80
CA ALA A 198 11.42 3.25 -8.02
C ALA A 198 12.78 3.03 -8.72
N SER A 199 13.86 3.38 -8.03
CA SER A 199 15.24 3.22 -8.50
C SER A 199 15.88 1.91 -8.04
N ALA A 200 15.30 1.26 -7.03
CA ALA A 200 15.70 -0.05 -6.55
C ALA A 200 14.47 -0.84 -6.06
N LEU A 201 14.61 -2.17 -5.97
CA LEU A 201 13.55 -3.06 -5.47
C LEU A 201 13.99 -3.86 -4.24
N ALA A 202 13.03 -4.13 -3.37
CA ALA A 202 13.14 -5.08 -2.29
C ALA A 202 12.14 -6.22 -2.52
N LEU A 203 12.66 -7.42 -2.83
CA LEU A 203 11.87 -8.63 -3.05
C LEU A 203 11.68 -9.36 -1.71
N THR A 204 10.43 -9.58 -1.33
CA THR A 204 10.09 -10.21 -0.04
C THR A 204 9.38 -11.54 -0.19
N LYS A 205 9.45 -12.36 0.87
CA LYS A 205 8.73 -13.64 0.97
C LYS A 205 9.13 -14.66 -0.11
N VAL A 206 10.40 -14.68 -0.51
CA VAL A 206 10.89 -15.66 -1.48
C VAL A 206 10.91 -17.08 -0.92
N ASP A 207 11.05 -17.22 0.39
CA ASP A 207 10.97 -18.47 1.15
C ASP A 207 9.61 -19.18 1.00
N VAL A 208 8.54 -18.42 0.77
CA VAL A 208 7.19 -18.94 0.54
C VAL A 208 7.09 -19.72 -0.77
N LEU A 209 7.98 -19.50 -1.73
CA LEU A 209 7.99 -20.26 -2.99
C LEU A 209 9.01 -21.41 -3.00
N SER A 210 9.94 -21.45 -2.03
CA SER A 210 10.95 -22.51 -1.93
C SER A 210 10.31 -23.90 -1.86
N GLY A 211 10.88 -24.88 -2.57
CA GLY A 211 10.36 -26.25 -2.64
C GLY A 211 9.22 -26.47 -3.63
N MET A 212 8.70 -25.43 -4.29
CA MET A 212 7.80 -25.60 -5.43
C MET A 212 8.60 -26.07 -6.67
N GLU A 213 8.04 -26.98 -7.46
CA GLU A 213 8.72 -27.45 -8.68
C GLU A 213 8.62 -26.45 -9.83
N ARG A 214 7.46 -25.78 -9.95
CA ARG A 214 7.16 -24.79 -10.98
C ARG A 214 6.45 -23.59 -10.36
N ILE A 215 6.87 -22.40 -10.79
CA ILE A 215 6.31 -21.12 -10.37
C ILE A 215 5.78 -20.44 -11.63
N LYS A 216 4.53 -19.98 -11.59
CA LYS A 216 3.97 -19.18 -12.67
C LYS A 216 4.23 -17.71 -12.40
N VAL A 217 4.62 -16.97 -13.42
CA VAL A 217 4.75 -15.51 -13.38
C VAL A 217 3.96 -14.92 -14.53
N CYS A 218 3.05 -13.99 -14.22
CA CYS A 218 2.29 -13.30 -15.25
C CYS A 218 3.20 -12.26 -15.92
N VAL A 219 3.45 -12.44 -17.22
CA VAL A 219 4.35 -11.59 -18.01
C VAL A 219 3.59 -10.54 -18.82
N SER A 220 2.34 -10.84 -19.16
CA SER A 220 1.45 -9.96 -19.93
C SER A 220 -0.01 -10.35 -19.73
N TYR A 221 -0.90 -9.56 -20.28
CA TYR A 221 -2.32 -9.83 -20.29
C TYR A 221 -2.84 -10.03 -21.71
N ARG A 222 -3.87 -10.87 -21.86
CA ARG A 222 -4.71 -10.90 -23.05
C ARG A 222 -5.98 -10.11 -22.80
N MET A 223 -6.25 -9.13 -23.66
CA MET A 223 -7.48 -8.34 -23.62
C MET A 223 -8.03 -8.19 -25.04
N LYS A 224 -9.27 -8.65 -25.26
CA LYS A 224 -9.92 -8.63 -26.60
C LYS A 224 -9.04 -9.29 -27.68
N GLY A 225 -8.42 -10.42 -27.35
CA GLY A 225 -7.56 -11.19 -28.26
C GLY A 225 -6.16 -10.60 -28.52
N LYS A 226 -5.81 -9.45 -27.92
CA LYS A 226 -4.49 -8.83 -28.06
C LYS A 226 -3.67 -8.94 -26.78
N ILE A 227 -2.37 -9.11 -26.92
CA ILE A 227 -1.42 -9.03 -25.81
C ILE A 227 -1.19 -7.57 -25.45
N VAL A 228 -1.30 -7.26 -24.17
CA VAL A 228 -1.06 -5.92 -23.59
C VAL A 228 -0.23 -6.09 -22.31
N SER A 229 0.55 -5.06 -21.95
CA SER A 229 1.23 -5.01 -20.65
C SER A 229 0.21 -4.69 -19.56
N VAL A 230 -0.03 -3.40 -19.27
CA VAL A 230 -1.12 -2.95 -18.38
C VAL A 230 -2.17 -2.23 -19.23
N PRO A 231 -3.48 -2.44 -18.99
CA PRO A 231 -4.51 -1.70 -19.69
C PRO A 231 -4.39 -0.20 -19.40
N ALA A 232 -4.76 0.65 -20.37
CA ALA A 232 -4.72 2.11 -20.20
C ALA A 232 -5.56 2.63 -19.02
N SER A 233 -6.53 1.84 -18.56
CA SER A 233 -7.27 2.08 -17.33
C SER A 233 -7.25 0.81 -16.49
N LEU A 234 -6.82 0.93 -15.23
CA LEU A 234 -6.79 -0.19 -14.29
C LEU A 234 -8.18 -0.76 -13.99
N LYS A 235 -9.26 -0.05 -14.32
CA LYS A 235 -10.63 -0.60 -14.26
C LYS A 235 -10.80 -1.80 -15.18
N ASN A 236 -10.07 -1.85 -16.29
CA ASN A 236 -10.16 -2.95 -17.25
C ASN A 236 -9.43 -4.22 -16.79
N LEU A 237 -8.75 -4.22 -15.63
CA LEU A 237 -8.11 -5.43 -15.08
C LEU A 237 -9.12 -6.55 -14.77
N GLU A 238 -10.41 -6.26 -14.65
CA GLU A 238 -11.44 -7.30 -14.53
C GLU A 238 -11.68 -8.07 -15.85
N ASN A 239 -11.26 -7.49 -16.99
CA ASN A 239 -11.52 -7.98 -18.34
C ASN A 239 -10.24 -8.50 -19.02
N VAL A 240 -9.20 -8.81 -18.24
CA VAL A 240 -7.95 -9.37 -18.76
C VAL A 240 -7.76 -10.82 -18.32
N GLU A 241 -7.12 -11.59 -19.20
CA GLU A 241 -6.63 -12.92 -18.88
C GLU A 241 -5.11 -12.87 -18.66
N PRO A 242 -4.58 -13.37 -17.53
CA PRO A 242 -3.14 -13.44 -17.32
C PRO A 242 -2.47 -14.43 -18.28
N VAL A 243 -1.35 -14.01 -18.86
CA VAL A 243 -0.47 -14.85 -19.67
C VAL A 243 0.76 -15.17 -18.84
N TYR A 244 0.95 -16.46 -18.56
CA TYR A 244 1.99 -16.94 -17.65
C TYR A 244 3.20 -17.49 -18.39
N GLU A 245 4.37 -17.23 -17.82
CA GLU A 245 5.59 -18.01 -18.04
C GLU A 245 5.79 -18.95 -16.84
N GLU A 246 6.24 -20.18 -17.11
CA GLU A 246 6.57 -21.14 -16.05
C GLU A 246 8.08 -21.16 -15.82
N ILE A 247 8.47 -20.82 -14.59
CA ILE A 247 9.85 -20.82 -14.14
C ILE A 247 10.06 -22.04 -13.26
N ARG A 248 11.22 -22.70 -13.41
CA ARG A 248 11.62 -23.79 -12.52
C ARG A 248 11.82 -23.25 -11.11
N GLY A 249 11.13 -23.82 -10.13
CA GLY A 249 11.31 -23.43 -8.74
C GLY A 249 12.63 -23.92 -8.14
N TRP A 250 12.92 -23.44 -6.94
CA TRP A 250 14.19 -23.68 -6.23
C TRP A 250 13.95 -24.36 -4.89
N LYS A 251 14.91 -25.16 -4.42
CA LYS A 251 14.85 -25.76 -3.07
C LYS A 251 15.43 -24.86 -2.00
N SER A 252 16.42 -24.04 -2.36
CA SER A 252 17.06 -23.06 -1.49
C SER A 252 17.43 -21.82 -2.30
N LEU A 253 17.70 -20.72 -1.60
CA LEU A 253 17.99 -19.43 -2.21
C LEU A 253 19.41 -19.34 -2.80
N ASN A 254 20.29 -20.29 -2.47
CA ASN A 254 21.66 -20.36 -3.01
C ASN A 254 21.74 -21.26 -4.25
N THR A 255 20.77 -21.15 -5.16
CA THR A 255 20.67 -22.01 -6.35
C THR A 255 20.62 -21.18 -7.62
N ARG A 256 21.13 -21.75 -8.72
CA ARG A 256 21.09 -21.12 -10.04
C ARG A 256 19.66 -20.85 -10.52
N GLU A 257 18.70 -21.68 -10.09
CA GLU A 257 17.29 -21.48 -10.36
C GLU A 257 16.76 -20.20 -9.70
N PHE A 258 17.18 -19.91 -8.46
CA PHE A 258 16.83 -18.67 -7.79
C PHE A 258 17.49 -17.46 -8.45
N ASP A 259 18.78 -17.53 -8.77
CA ASP A 259 19.49 -16.44 -9.47
C ASP A 259 18.79 -16.10 -10.80
N ARG A 260 18.40 -17.11 -11.57
CA ARG A 260 17.63 -16.92 -12.83
C ARG A 260 16.27 -16.28 -12.61
N PHE A 261 15.61 -16.55 -11.48
CA PHE A 261 14.33 -15.93 -11.13
C PHE A 261 14.51 -14.43 -10.85
N LEU A 262 15.59 -14.05 -10.16
CA LEU A 262 15.94 -12.65 -9.93
C LEU A 262 16.25 -11.95 -11.26
N ASP A 263 17.16 -12.51 -12.06
CA ASP A 263 17.53 -11.98 -13.38
C ASP A 263 16.32 -11.82 -14.30
N PHE A 264 15.38 -12.77 -14.24
CA PHE A 264 14.12 -12.72 -14.98
C PHE A 264 13.27 -11.52 -14.56
N ILE A 265 13.04 -11.32 -13.26
CA ILE A 265 12.26 -10.18 -12.76
C ILE A 265 12.95 -8.86 -13.13
N GLU A 266 14.25 -8.74 -12.87
CA GLU A 266 14.98 -7.50 -13.16
C GLU A 266 14.92 -7.12 -14.65
N ARG A 267 15.05 -8.12 -15.54
CA ARG A 267 14.93 -7.91 -16.99
C ARG A 267 13.51 -7.48 -17.39
N GLU A 268 12.49 -8.14 -16.83
CA GLU A 268 11.10 -7.87 -17.15
C GLU A 268 10.59 -6.54 -16.58
N VAL A 269 11.20 -6.05 -15.51
CA VAL A 269 10.79 -4.83 -14.81
C VAL A 269 11.67 -3.63 -15.18
N GLY A 270 12.93 -3.87 -15.55
CA GLY A 270 13.91 -2.81 -15.84
C GLY A 270 14.45 -2.11 -14.59
N CYS A 271 14.33 -2.73 -13.41
CA CYS A 271 14.80 -2.18 -12.13
C CYS A 271 15.48 -3.28 -11.31
N LYS A 272 16.57 -2.92 -10.60
CA LYS A 272 17.42 -3.86 -9.87
C LYS A 272 16.84 -4.24 -8.52
N ILE A 273 16.93 -5.52 -8.17
CA ILE A 273 16.61 -6.03 -6.84
C ILE A 273 17.83 -5.83 -5.97
N LYS A 274 17.77 -4.84 -5.08
CA LYS A 274 18.84 -4.49 -4.14
C LYS A 274 18.71 -5.24 -2.82
N TYR A 275 17.49 -5.62 -2.44
CA TYR A 275 17.23 -6.32 -1.17
C TYR A 275 16.38 -7.56 -1.38
N ILE A 276 16.69 -8.63 -0.64
CA ILE A 276 15.87 -9.83 -0.55
C ILE A 276 15.56 -10.12 0.92
N SER A 277 14.27 -10.33 1.22
CA SER A 277 13.82 -10.85 2.50
C SER A 277 13.50 -12.35 2.39
N THR A 278 14.17 -13.14 3.23
CA THR A 278 14.06 -14.60 3.28
C THR A 278 13.23 -15.10 4.44
N GLY A 279 12.64 -14.19 5.23
CA GLY A 279 11.84 -14.48 6.40
C GLY A 279 11.31 -13.20 7.07
N PRO A 280 10.54 -13.34 8.16
CA PRO A 280 9.91 -12.20 8.85
C PRO A 280 10.87 -11.36 9.71
N GLY A 281 12.07 -11.85 10.03
CA GLY A 281 13.08 -11.15 10.82
C GLY A 281 13.78 -10.03 10.04
N VAL A 282 14.26 -9.00 10.75
CA VAL A 282 15.04 -7.90 10.16
C VAL A 282 16.42 -8.40 9.69
N ASP A 283 16.99 -9.35 10.44
CA ASP A 283 18.24 -10.06 10.14
C ASP A 283 18.14 -11.04 8.95
N GLU A 284 16.91 -11.28 8.47
CA GLU A 284 16.62 -12.12 7.30
C GLU A 284 16.47 -11.28 6.01
N ILE A 285 16.86 -10.01 6.05
CA ILE A 285 16.96 -9.12 4.88
C ILE A 285 18.43 -9.02 4.48
N VAL A 286 18.74 -9.43 3.25
CA VAL A 286 20.07 -9.34 2.67
C VAL A 286 20.10 -8.33 1.54
N GLU A 287 21.15 -7.51 1.52
CA GLU A 287 21.47 -6.67 0.37
C GLU A 287 22.19 -7.52 -0.68
N ILE A 288 21.73 -7.44 -1.92
CA ILE A 288 22.29 -8.15 -3.07
C ILE A 288 22.52 -7.14 -4.20
N GLY A 289 23.72 -7.14 -4.76
CA GLY A 289 24.08 -6.21 -5.82
C GLY A 289 24.45 -4.81 -5.32
N GLY A 290 25.76 -4.55 -5.35
CA GLY A 290 26.35 -3.23 -5.58
C GLY A 290 27.03 -3.23 -6.95
#